data_AF-A0A534JGQ7-F1
#
_entry.id   AF-A0A534JGQ7-F1
#
_cell.length_a   1.000
_cell.length_b   1.000
_cell.length_c   1.000
_cell.angle_alpha   90.00
_cell.angle_beta   90.00
_cell.angle_gamma   90.00
#
_symmetry.space_group_name_H-M   'P 1'
#
loop_
_entity.id
_entity.type
_entity.pdbx_description
1 polymer ?
#
loop_
_entity_poly.entity_id
_entity_poly.type
_entity_poly.pdbx_seq_one_letter_code
_entity_poly.pdbx_strand_id
1 'polypeptide(L)'
;MGPDHRVRLRPLPREDGEGEALAEGVPRRGHLRSADRDGGLPESGGARRNPGHRARGGRARRCRRRAGGVPMTDEKGIVEAALFSAGRPVTVEDLAQSTGVEPGKVREHLKAIASDYASRASAVEVAPVGGKWTMQIRMEYTERARGFAPPEIERDLLKTVALVAYHQPILQSDLGDMIGSKVYEHVHALADLNLINKKPSGRSFELTT
;
A
#
# COMPACT_ATOMS: atom_id res chain seq x y z
N MET A 1 46.59 -13.80 10.16
CA MET A 1 45.91 -12.67 10.83
C MET A 1 45.23 -11.86 9.74
N GLY A 2 43.93 -12.06 9.54
CA GLY A 2 43.15 -11.21 8.61
C GLY A 2 42.82 -9.89 9.30
N PRO A 3 42.73 -8.76 8.57
CA PRO A 3 42.40 -7.47 9.16
C PRO A 3 41.00 -7.52 9.79
N ASP A 4 40.90 -7.02 11.03
CA ASP A 4 39.66 -6.85 11.77
C ASP A 4 38.83 -5.73 11.09
N HIS A 5 38.01 -6.10 10.10
CA HIS A 5 37.11 -5.19 9.38
C HIS A 5 35.83 -4.88 10.16
N ARG A 6 35.90 -4.75 11.49
CA ARG A 6 34.78 -4.24 12.27
C ARG A 6 34.51 -2.80 11.86
N VAL A 7 33.39 -2.60 11.17
CA VAL A 7 32.87 -1.28 10.80
C VAL A 7 32.65 -0.46 12.08
N ARG A 8 33.60 0.41 12.43
CA ARG A 8 33.41 1.40 13.49
C ARG A 8 32.47 2.49 12.97
N LEU A 9 31.20 2.40 13.36
CA LEU A 9 30.21 3.42 13.05
C LEU A 9 30.58 4.74 13.72
N ARG A 10 30.67 5.81 12.93
CA ARG A 10 30.61 7.18 13.46
C ARG A 10 29.15 7.44 13.83
N PRO A 11 28.85 7.89 15.07
CA PRO A 11 27.47 8.22 15.45
C PRO A 11 26.88 9.26 14.49
N LEU A 12 25.63 9.06 14.08
CA LEU A 12 24.91 10.08 13.31
C LEU A 12 24.79 11.36 14.16
N PRO A 13 24.99 12.55 13.57
CA PRO A 13 24.58 13.79 14.22
C PRO A 13 23.11 13.67 14.58
N ARG A 14 22.77 13.90 15.85
CA ARG A 14 21.37 14.11 16.19
C ARG A 14 20.99 15.45 15.59
N GLU A 15 19.92 15.47 14.79
CA GLU A 15 19.32 16.75 14.42
C GLU A 15 18.72 17.32 15.71
N ASP A 16 19.39 18.34 16.24
CA ASP A 16 18.98 19.02 17.45
C ASP A 16 17.70 19.80 17.15
N GLY A 17 16.57 19.15 17.38
CA GLY A 17 15.34 19.84 17.74
C GLY A 17 14.12 19.50 16.91
N GLU A 18 13.54 18.31 17.12
CA GLU A 18 12.08 18.11 17.13
C GLU A 18 11.73 16.97 18.09
N GLY A 19 11.04 17.26 19.20
CA GLY A 19 10.39 16.23 20.03
C GLY A 19 10.50 16.36 21.55
N GLU A 20 10.22 17.52 22.13
CA GLU A 20 9.69 17.56 23.51
C GLU A 20 8.29 16.94 23.51
N ALA A 21 8.22 15.61 23.62
CA ALA A 21 6.99 14.93 24.00
C ALA A 21 6.89 14.96 25.53
N LEU A 22 6.12 15.92 26.03
CA LEU A 22 5.65 16.01 27.40
C LEU A 22 5.14 14.64 27.88
N ALA A 23 5.79 14.13 28.92
CA ALA A 23 5.31 13.00 29.69
C ALA A 23 4.06 13.42 30.47
N GLU A 24 2.87 13.02 30.03
CA GLU A 24 1.72 12.87 30.92
C GLU A 24 1.42 11.40 31.16
N GLY A 25 1.36 11.05 32.45
CA GLY A 25 1.30 9.69 32.95
C GLY A 25 -0.01 8.98 32.62
N VAL A 26 0.12 7.74 32.15
CA VAL A 26 -0.97 6.77 32.08
C VAL A 26 -1.25 6.27 33.51
N PRO A 27 -2.47 6.44 34.07
CA PRO A 27 -2.78 5.84 35.36
C PRO A 27 -2.91 4.32 35.21
N ARG A 28 -2.08 3.59 35.96
CA ARG A 28 -2.18 2.14 36.13
C ARG A 28 -3.46 1.81 36.89
N ARG A 29 -4.44 1.23 36.20
CA ARG A 29 -5.65 0.69 36.82
C ARG A 29 -5.34 -0.67 37.43
N GLY A 30 -5.07 -0.67 38.73
CA GLY A 30 -4.90 -1.87 39.55
C GLY A 30 -6.24 -2.49 39.96
N HIS A 31 -6.21 -3.82 40.03
CA HIS A 31 -7.06 -4.74 40.79
C HIS A 31 -8.59 -4.67 40.61
N LEU A 32 -9.11 -5.68 39.89
CA LEU A 32 -10.41 -6.26 40.17
C LEU A 32 -10.25 -7.70 40.64
N ARG A 33 -11.03 -7.97 41.68
CA ARG A 33 -10.96 -9.08 42.61
C ARG A 33 -11.23 -10.43 41.96
N SER A 34 -10.54 -11.43 42.49
CA SER A 34 -10.99 -12.81 42.59
C SER A 34 -12.41 -12.88 43.15
N ALA A 35 -13.26 -13.64 42.46
CA ALA A 35 -14.50 -14.15 43.00
C ALA A 35 -14.74 -15.55 42.43
N ASP A 36 -14.62 -16.51 43.31
CA ASP A 36 -15.05 -17.89 43.21
C ASP A 36 -16.44 -18.03 42.62
N ARG A 37 -16.63 -19.02 41.74
CA ARG A 37 -17.92 -19.70 41.53
C ARG A 37 -17.70 -21.16 41.15
N ASP A 38 -17.66 -22.00 42.17
CA ASP A 38 -18.12 -23.36 42.10
C ASP A 38 -19.66 -23.40 42.00
N GLY A 39 -20.17 -24.41 41.28
CA GLY A 39 -21.44 -25.04 41.63
C GLY A 39 -22.65 -24.82 40.70
N GLY A 40 -23.04 -25.90 40.01
CA GLY A 40 -24.44 -26.30 39.90
C GLY A 40 -25.17 -26.04 38.59
N LEU A 41 -25.18 -27.04 37.69
CA LEU A 41 -26.35 -27.27 36.84
C LEU A 41 -27.43 -27.99 37.66
N PRO A 42 -28.70 -27.69 37.43
CA PRO A 42 -29.58 -28.79 37.04
C PRO A 42 -30.53 -28.48 35.87
N GLU A 43 -31.19 -29.57 35.51
CA GLU A 43 -31.89 -29.95 34.30
C GLU A 43 -33.21 -29.24 33.97
N SER A 44 -33.53 -29.32 32.66
CA SER A 44 -34.84 -29.65 32.07
C SER A 44 -36.06 -28.74 32.29
N GLY A 45 -36.73 -28.39 31.19
CA GLY A 45 -38.12 -27.93 31.24
C GLY A 45 -38.60 -27.09 30.05
N GLY A 46 -39.17 -27.75 29.04
CA GLY A 46 -40.45 -27.37 28.41
C GLY A 46 -40.59 -26.02 27.67
N ALA A 47 -40.60 -26.12 26.34
CA ALA A 47 -41.60 -25.56 25.41
C ALA A 47 -42.14 -24.12 25.61
N ARG A 48 -42.00 -23.30 24.56
CA ARG A 48 -43.13 -22.59 23.93
C ARG A 48 -42.80 -22.20 22.49
N ARG A 49 -43.62 -22.71 21.58
CA ARG A 49 -43.66 -22.30 20.17
C ARG A 49 -44.38 -20.95 20.05
N ASN A 50 -44.09 -20.33 18.90
CA ASN A 50 -45.04 -19.60 18.02
C ASN A 50 -44.94 -18.05 18.02
N PRO A 51 -45.53 -17.35 17.02
CA PRO A 51 -44.83 -16.95 15.79
C PRO A 51 -45.04 -15.46 15.41
N GLY A 52 -44.35 -15.01 14.36
CA GLY A 52 -44.85 -13.93 13.48
C GLY A 52 -44.63 -12.49 13.93
N HIS A 53 -43.70 -11.80 13.26
CA HIS A 53 -43.87 -10.38 12.99
C HIS A 53 -43.63 -10.06 11.51
N ARG A 54 -44.74 -9.78 10.84
CA ARG A 54 -44.82 -9.16 9.51
C ARG A 54 -44.21 -7.76 9.53
N ALA A 55 -43.30 -7.54 8.58
CA ALA A 55 -43.17 -6.39 7.69
C ALA A 55 -43.60 -4.99 8.17
N ARG A 56 -42.62 -4.08 8.23
CA ARG A 56 -42.69 -2.69 7.72
C ARG A 56 -41.29 -2.36 7.19
N GLY A 57 -41.06 -2.25 5.88
CA GLY A 57 -41.51 -1.10 5.08
C GLY A 57 -40.36 -0.09 4.86
N GLY A 58 -39.13 -0.56 4.62
CA GLY A 58 -38.04 0.29 4.17
C GLY A 58 -38.01 0.30 2.65
N ARG A 59 -38.33 1.44 2.03
CA ARG A 59 -38.26 1.64 0.57
C ARG A 59 -36.87 1.24 0.09
N ALA A 60 -36.77 0.05 -0.49
CA ALA A 60 -35.66 -0.32 -1.35
C ALA A 60 -35.64 0.73 -2.46
N ARG A 61 -34.71 1.70 -2.33
CA ARG A 61 -34.36 2.56 -3.46
C ARG A 61 -34.01 1.57 -4.56
N ARG A 62 -34.86 1.50 -5.59
CA ARG A 62 -34.53 0.85 -6.84
C ARG A 62 -33.20 1.47 -7.26
N CYS A 63 -32.10 0.79 -6.96
CA CYS A 63 -30.94 0.84 -7.81
C CYS A 63 -31.49 0.44 -9.16
N ARG A 64 -31.80 1.43 -10.00
CA ARG A 64 -31.90 1.22 -11.43
C ARG A 64 -30.51 0.73 -11.80
N ARG A 65 -30.32 -0.58 -11.71
CA ARG A 65 -29.26 -1.29 -12.39
C ARG A 65 -29.49 -0.92 -13.84
N ARG A 66 -28.76 0.08 -14.32
CA ARG A 66 -28.58 0.27 -15.75
C ARG A 66 -27.69 -0.91 -16.14
N ALA A 67 -28.32 -2.07 -16.31
CA ALA A 67 -27.76 -3.22 -16.96
C ALA A 67 -27.71 -2.88 -18.45
N GLY A 68 -26.83 -1.95 -18.80
CA GLY A 68 -26.34 -1.83 -20.16
C GLY A 68 -24.99 -2.51 -20.15
N GLY A 69 -24.90 -3.70 -20.75
CA GLY A 69 -23.61 -4.13 -21.25
C GLY A 69 -23.08 -3.00 -22.12
N VAL A 70 -21.90 -2.47 -21.80
CA VAL A 70 -21.30 -1.41 -22.60
C VAL A 70 -21.16 -1.99 -24.01
N PRO A 71 -21.80 -1.42 -25.04
CA PRO A 71 -21.59 -1.90 -26.39
C PRO A 71 -20.08 -1.80 -26.66
N MET A 72 -19.52 -2.82 -27.32
CA MET A 72 -18.11 -2.92 -27.74
C MET A 72 -17.59 -1.76 -28.62
N THR A 73 -18.37 -0.68 -28.75
CA THR A 73 -18.19 0.46 -29.65
C THR A 73 -18.00 1.79 -28.89
N ASP A 74 -18.06 1.82 -27.56
CA ASP A 74 -17.75 3.03 -26.80
C ASP A 74 -16.22 3.23 -26.73
N GLU A 75 -15.67 3.88 -27.76
CA GLU A 75 -14.25 4.22 -27.87
C GLU A 75 -13.76 4.99 -26.63
N LYS A 76 -14.60 5.87 -26.06
CA LYS A 76 -14.28 6.63 -24.85
C LYS A 76 -14.20 5.72 -23.62
N GLY A 77 -15.16 4.82 -23.45
CA GLY A 77 -15.17 3.86 -22.34
C GLY A 77 -13.99 2.89 -22.39
N ILE A 78 -13.57 2.48 -23.59
CA ILE A 78 -12.37 1.63 -23.78
C ILE A 78 -11.10 2.39 -23.39
N VAL A 79 -10.96 3.65 -23.82
CA VAL A 79 -9.81 4.49 -23.44
C VAL A 79 -9.77 4.74 -21.92
N GLU A 80 -10.92 4.98 -21.30
CA GLU A 80 -11.03 5.13 -19.83
C GLU A 80 -10.60 3.85 -19.11
N ALA A 81 -11.09 2.69 -19.55
CA ALA A 81 -10.74 1.39 -18.98
C ALA A 81 -9.26 1.08 -19.14
N ALA A 82 -8.67 1.40 -20.30
CA ALA A 82 -7.25 1.24 -20.56
C ALA A 82 -6.41 2.14 -19.63
N LEU A 83 -6.79 3.42 -19.48
CA LEU A 83 -6.09 4.36 -18.61
C LEU A 83 -6.17 3.95 -17.13
N PHE A 84 -7.35 3.50 -16.67
CA PHE A 84 -7.53 3.00 -15.31
C PHE A 84 -6.69 1.75 -15.05
N SER A 85 -6.66 0.82 -16.01
CA SER A 85 -5.92 -0.44 -15.88
C SER A 85 -4.41 -0.25 -15.96
N ALA A 86 -3.92 0.81 -16.62
CA ALA A 86 -2.50 1.06 -16.76
C ALA A 86 -1.79 1.34 -15.42
N GLY A 87 -2.47 2.00 -14.47
CA GLY A 87 -1.92 2.33 -13.14
C GLY A 87 -0.65 3.19 -13.13
N ARG A 88 -0.19 3.66 -14.30
CA ARG A 88 1.05 4.43 -14.51
C ARG A 88 0.83 5.50 -15.59
N PRO A 89 1.68 6.54 -15.66
CA PRO A 89 1.62 7.50 -16.76
C PRO A 89 1.89 6.81 -18.10
N VAL A 90 0.94 6.92 -19.04
CA VAL A 90 0.96 6.30 -20.38
C VAL A 90 0.94 7.35 -21.47
N THR A 91 1.61 7.05 -22.58
CA THR A 91 1.59 7.94 -23.76
C THR A 91 0.29 7.76 -24.55
N VAL A 92 -0.02 8.72 -25.41
CA VAL A 92 -1.19 8.62 -26.31
C VAL A 92 -0.99 7.47 -27.30
N GLU A 93 0.24 7.25 -27.70
CA GLU A 93 0.66 6.22 -28.65
C GLU A 93 0.46 4.82 -28.05
N ASP A 94 0.84 4.61 -26.78
CA ASP A 94 0.60 3.35 -26.05
C ASP A 94 -0.91 3.06 -25.89
N LEU A 95 -1.69 4.12 -25.62
CA LEU A 95 -3.15 4.02 -25.51
C LEU A 95 -3.80 3.71 -26.87
N ALA A 96 -3.34 4.34 -27.94
CA ALA A 96 -3.80 4.05 -29.30
C ALA A 96 -3.49 2.59 -29.69
N GLN A 97 -2.29 2.09 -29.37
CA GLN A 97 -1.91 0.72 -29.66
C GLN A 97 -2.74 -0.30 -28.88
N SER A 98 -3.01 -0.04 -27.59
CA SER A 98 -3.78 -0.95 -26.73
C SER A 98 -5.28 -0.94 -27.02
N THR A 99 -5.84 0.21 -27.41
CA THR A 99 -7.28 0.37 -27.66
C THR A 99 -7.68 0.19 -29.12
N GLY A 100 -6.73 0.27 -30.06
CA GLY A 100 -6.99 0.25 -31.50
C GLY A 100 -7.62 1.55 -32.03
N VAL A 101 -7.68 2.61 -31.22
CA VAL A 101 -8.25 3.91 -31.57
C VAL A 101 -7.17 4.82 -32.14
N GLU A 102 -7.53 5.67 -33.11
CA GLU A 102 -6.60 6.64 -33.68
C GLU A 102 -6.04 7.62 -32.62
N PRO A 103 -4.73 7.95 -32.64
CA PRO A 103 -4.12 8.85 -31.66
C PRO A 103 -4.82 10.22 -31.53
N GLY A 104 -5.36 10.75 -32.63
CA GLY A 104 -6.13 12.00 -32.63
C GLY A 104 -7.39 11.91 -31.75
N LYS A 105 -8.19 10.87 -31.97
CA LYS A 105 -9.38 10.58 -31.19
C LYS A 105 -9.06 10.25 -29.73
N VAL A 106 -7.98 9.51 -29.45
CA VAL A 106 -7.54 9.24 -28.08
C VAL A 106 -7.31 10.53 -27.30
N ARG A 107 -6.67 11.54 -27.91
CA ARG A 107 -6.46 12.85 -27.26
C ARG A 107 -7.77 13.57 -26.97
N GLU A 108 -8.74 13.49 -27.87
CA GLU A 108 -10.07 14.08 -27.66
C GLU A 108 -10.82 13.37 -26.53
N HIS A 109 -10.80 12.04 -26.52
CA HIS A 109 -11.41 11.25 -25.45
C HIS A 109 -10.77 11.50 -24.10
N LEU A 110 -9.43 11.58 -24.02
CA LEU A 110 -8.72 11.91 -22.78
C LEU A 110 -9.13 13.28 -22.21
N LYS A 111 -9.23 14.30 -23.07
CA LYS A 111 -9.71 15.63 -22.66
C LYS A 111 -11.16 15.60 -22.18
N ALA A 112 -12.02 14.87 -22.89
CA ALA A 112 -13.42 14.70 -22.50
C ALA A 112 -13.56 13.96 -21.15
N ILE A 113 -12.77 12.91 -20.93
CA ILE A 113 -12.72 12.17 -19.66
C ILE A 113 -12.23 13.11 -18.54
N ALA A 114 -11.14 13.84 -18.75
CA ALA A 114 -10.63 14.79 -17.76
C ALA A 114 -11.68 15.83 -17.34
N SER A 115 -12.42 16.39 -18.31
CA SER A 115 -13.53 17.32 -18.05
C SER A 115 -14.70 16.68 -17.29
N ASP A 116 -15.05 15.44 -17.63
CA ASP A 116 -16.11 14.69 -16.94
C ASP A 116 -15.76 14.42 -15.48
N TYR A 117 -14.52 14.03 -15.19
CA TYR A 117 -14.05 13.81 -13.81
C TYR A 117 -13.94 15.12 -13.03
N ALA A 118 -13.56 16.21 -13.70
CA ALA A 118 -13.53 17.54 -13.10
C ALA A 118 -14.94 18.04 -12.74
N SER A 119 -15.91 17.92 -13.66
CA SER A 119 -17.29 18.38 -13.45
C SER A 119 -18.06 17.58 -12.40
N ARG A 120 -17.74 16.29 -12.23
CA ARG A 120 -18.36 15.43 -11.21
C ARG A 120 -17.79 15.62 -9.81
N ALA A 121 -16.74 16.44 -9.64
CA ALA A 121 -16.00 16.58 -8.39
C ALA A 121 -15.60 15.22 -7.77
N SER A 122 -15.20 14.25 -8.61
CA SER A 122 -14.78 12.92 -8.17
C SER A 122 -13.46 12.99 -7.41
N ALA A 123 -13.19 12.02 -6.52
CA ALA A 123 -11.91 11.90 -5.82
C ALA A 123 -10.73 11.53 -6.75
N VAL A 124 -11.05 11.08 -7.98
CA VAL A 124 -10.08 10.73 -9.02
C VAL A 124 -10.07 11.84 -10.08
N GLU A 125 -8.90 12.12 -10.62
CA GLU A 125 -8.68 13.05 -11.73
C GLU A 125 -7.82 12.40 -12.82
N VAL A 126 -7.97 12.90 -14.05
CA VAL A 126 -7.14 12.53 -15.19
C VAL A 126 -6.29 13.74 -15.56
N ALA A 127 -4.98 13.62 -15.41
CA ALA A 127 -4.06 14.74 -15.56
C ALA A 127 -2.89 14.39 -16.51
N PRO A 128 -2.41 15.37 -17.29
CA PRO A 128 -1.18 15.23 -18.07
C PRO A 128 0.05 15.41 -17.16
N VAL A 129 0.98 14.47 -17.20
CA VAL A 129 2.27 14.50 -16.47
C VAL A 129 3.40 14.26 -17.46
N GLY A 130 4.22 15.28 -17.72
CA GLY A 130 5.40 15.16 -18.59
C GLY A 130 5.10 14.66 -20.01
N GLY A 131 3.97 15.08 -20.60
CA GLY A 131 3.53 14.63 -21.92
C GLY A 131 2.81 13.28 -21.95
N LYS A 132 2.68 12.62 -20.79
CA LYS A 132 1.90 11.39 -20.60
C LYS A 132 0.59 11.70 -19.90
N TRP A 133 -0.35 10.76 -19.93
CA TRP A 133 -1.63 10.85 -19.22
C TRP A 133 -1.68 9.82 -18.10
N THR A 134 -2.26 10.21 -16.98
CA THR A 134 -2.46 9.32 -15.84
C THR A 134 -3.81 9.58 -15.17
N MET A 135 -4.35 8.54 -14.56
CA MET A 135 -5.51 8.64 -13.67
C MET A 135 -5.01 8.52 -12.23
N GLN A 136 -5.20 9.57 -11.45
CA GLN A 136 -4.64 9.70 -10.09
C GLN A 136 -5.69 10.19 -9.10
N ILE A 137 -5.43 9.98 -7.81
CA ILE A 137 -6.27 10.51 -6.73
C ILE A 137 -5.93 11.99 -6.55
N ARG A 138 -6.95 12.83 -6.33
CA ARG A 138 -6.74 14.25 -6.00
C ARG A 138 -5.96 14.39 -4.70
N MET A 139 -5.08 15.39 -4.64
CA MET A 139 -4.23 15.69 -3.49
C MET A 139 -4.98 15.77 -2.15
N GLU A 140 -6.22 16.27 -2.16
CA GLU A 140 -7.09 16.38 -0.99
C GLU A 140 -7.38 15.03 -0.30
N TYR A 141 -7.39 13.93 -1.08
CA TYR A 141 -7.71 12.59 -0.58
C TYR A 141 -6.48 11.69 -0.44
N THR A 142 -5.33 12.08 -1.00
CA THR A 142 -4.11 11.26 -1.07
C THR A 142 -3.65 10.75 0.29
N GLU A 143 -3.59 11.61 1.31
CA GLU A 143 -3.10 11.21 2.64
C GLU A 143 -3.97 10.14 3.30
N ARG A 144 -5.29 10.22 3.12
CA ARG A 144 -6.22 9.19 3.63
C ARG A 144 -6.18 7.94 2.76
N ALA A 145 -6.01 8.09 1.44
CA ALA A 145 -5.94 6.98 0.51
C ALA A 145 -4.70 6.08 0.74
N ARG A 146 -3.57 6.66 1.16
CA ARG A 146 -2.34 5.92 1.47
C ARG A 146 -2.52 4.80 2.48
N GLY A 147 -3.43 4.96 3.44
CA GLY A 147 -3.72 3.91 4.44
C GLY A 147 -4.41 2.67 3.87
N PHE A 148 -5.03 2.77 2.69
CA PHE A 148 -5.74 1.67 2.03
C PHE A 148 -4.88 0.93 1.01
N ALA A 149 -3.81 1.54 0.52
CA ALA A 149 -2.87 0.88 -0.38
C ALA A 149 -1.81 0.13 0.45
N PRO A 150 -1.58 -1.17 0.20
CA PRO A 150 -0.45 -1.86 0.82
C PRO A 150 0.86 -1.20 0.38
N PRO A 151 1.86 -1.06 1.28
CA PRO A 151 3.16 -0.53 0.88
C PRO A 151 3.80 -1.47 -0.14
N GLU A 152 4.40 -0.90 -1.18
CA GLU A 152 5.07 -1.67 -2.24
C GLU A 152 6.27 -2.47 -1.70
N ILE A 153 6.93 -1.95 -0.66
CA ILE A 153 8.05 -2.59 0.03
C ILE A 153 7.79 -2.56 1.53
N GLU A 154 8.03 -3.68 2.21
CA GLU A 154 7.91 -3.76 3.65
C GLU A 154 8.87 -2.80 4.36
N ARG A 155 8.40 -2.18 5.45
CA ARG A 155 9.21 -1.19 6.21
C ARG A 155 10.53 -1.77 6.72
N ASP A 156 10.56 -3.05 7.05
CA ASP A 156 11.77 -3.69 7.56
C ASP A 156 12.80 -3.94 6.45
N LEU A 157 12.36 -4.26 5.22
CA LEU A 157 13.23 -4.32 4.04
C LEU A 157 13.81 -2.94 3.70
N LEU A 158 12.99 -1.89 3.80
CA LEU A 158 13.43 -0.51 3.57
C LEU A 158 14.53 -0.06 4.56
N LYS A 159 14.44 -0.48 5.83
CA LYS A 159 15.51 -0.21 6.80
C LYS A 159 16.81 -0.92 6.41
N THR A 160 16.72 -2.18 5.99
CA THR A 160 17.90 -2.96 5.59
C THR A 160 18.56 -2.39 4.34
N VAL A 161 17.79 -2.03 3.31
CA VAL A 161 18.37 -1.42 2.10
C VAL A 161 19.00 -0.05 2.40
N ALA A 162 18.39 0.75 3.28
CA ALA A 162 18.97 2.03 3.70
C ALA A 162 20.34 1.83 4.40
N LEU A 163 20.45 0.81 5.25
CA LEU A 163 21.71 0.49 5.92
C LEU A 163 22.79 0.01 4.95
N VAL A 164 22.40 -0.82 3.96
CA VAL A 164 23.30 -1.25 2.87
C VAL A 164 23.76 -0.05 2.04
N ALA A 165 22.84 0.81 1.60
CA ALA A 165 23.16 1.98 0.78
C ALA A 165 24.13 2.94 1.48
N TYR A 166 24.00 3.09 2.80
CA TYR A 166 24.87 3.96 3.59
C TYR A 166 26.26 3.36 3.85
N HIS A 167 26.35 2.04 4.05
CA HIS A 167 27.61 1.35 4.36
C HIS A 167 28.26 0.65 3.18
N GLN A 168 27.73 0.79 1.97
CA GLN A 168 28.30 0.12 0.82
C GLN A 168 29.75 0.57 0.56
N PRO A 169 30.66 -0.37 0.26
CA PRO A 169 30.45 -1.82 0.22
C PRO A 169 30.44 -2.44 1.64
N ILE A 170 29.43 -3.27 1.94
CA ILE A 170 29.30 -3.96 3.23
C ILE A 170 29.18 -5.48 3.05
N LEU A 171 29.81 -6.26 3.94
CA LEU A 171 29.64 -7.72 3.96
C LEU A 171 28.29 -8.09 4.59
N GLN A 172 27.64 -9.13 4.04
CA GLN A 172 26.39 -9.65 4.57
C GLN A 172 26.52 -10.15 6.01
N SER A 173 27.69 -10.68 6.40
CA SER A 173 27.97 -11.07 7.79
C SER A 173 27.89 -9.87 8.73
N ASP A 174 28.52 -8.77 8.36
CA ASP A 174 28.61 -7.56 9.19
C ASP A 174 27.24 -6.87 9.28
N LEU A 175 26.45 -6.93 8.20
CA LEU A 175 25.05 -6.51 8.21
C LEU A 175 24.20 -7.36 9.16
N GLY A 176 24.47 -8.67 9.22
CA GLY A 176 23.83 -9.59 10.15
C GLY A 176 24.14 -9.31 11.61
N ASP A 177 25.35 -8.87 11.93
CA ASP A 177 25.72 -8.46 13.29
C ASP A 177 24.96 -7.20 13.75
N MET A 178 24.54 -6.34 12.82
CA MET A 178 23.80 -5.11 13.13
C MET A 178 22.29 -5.32 13.27
N ILE A 179 21.67 -6.11 12.37
CA ILE A 179 20.21 -6.28 12.30
C ILE A 179 19.75 -7.57 12.99
N GLY A 180 20.58 -8.61 12.97
CA GLY A 180 20.26 -9.96 13.43
C GLY A 180 19.91 -10.93 12.30
N SER A 181 19.33 -12.08 12.67
CA SER A 181 19.12 -13.23 11.79
C SER A 181 18.20 -13.00 10.59
N LYS A 182 17.33 -11.97 10.63
CA LYS A 182 16.42 -11.64 9.52
C LYS A 182 17.14 -11.08 8.28
N VAL A 183 18.41 -10.71 8.40
CA VAL A 183 19.20 -10.15 7.30
C VAL A 183 19.25 -11.06 6.07
N TYR A 184 19.27 -12.39 6.27
CA TYR A 184 19.39 -13.33 5.16
C TYR A 184 18.13 -13.35 4.29
N GLU A 185 16.97 -13.33 4.92
CA GLU A 185 15.67 -13.19 4.25
C GLU A 185 15.55 -11.83 3.57
N HIS A 186 15.96 -10.76 4.25
CA HIS A 186 15.89 -9.41 3.70
C HIS A 186 16.80 -9.24 2.47
N VAL A 187 18.03 -9.75 2.51
CA VAL A 187 18.96 -9.69 1.37
C VAL A 187 18.44 -10.50 0.19
N HIS A 188 17.77 -11.63 0.43
CA HIS A 188 17.12 -12.38 -0.65
C HIS A 188 15.98 -11.55 -1.28
N ALA A 189 15.04 -11.06 -0.46
CA ALA A 189 13.90 -10.27 -0.93
C ALA A 189 14.34 -8.98 -1.65
N LEU A 190 15.36 -8.29 -1.14
CA LEU A 190 15.90 -7.08 -1.77
C LEU A 190 16.62 -7.37 -3.10
N ALA A 191 17.27 -8.53 -3.22
CA ALA A 191 17.88 -8.95 -4.48
C ALA A 191 16.81 -9.32 -5.52
N ASP A 192 15.71 -9.97 -5.12
CA ASP A 192 14.57 -10.28 -6.00
C ASP A 192 13.91 -8.99 -6.53
N LEU A 193 13.84 -7.95 -5.68
CA LEU A 193 13.36 -6.61 -6.05
C LEU A 193 14.40 -5.79 -6.85
N ASN A 194 15.59 -6.35 -7.14
CA ASN A 194 16.70 -5.67 -7.80
C ASN A 194 17.13 -4.34 -7.13
N LEU A 195 16.96 -4.24 -5.81
CA LEU A 195 17.35 -3.07 -5.03
C LEU A 195 18.80 -3.14 -4.53
N ILE A 196 19.38 -4.35 -4.51
CA ILE A 196 20.76 -4.59 -4.11
C ILE A 196 21.43 -5.58 -5.05
N ASN A 197 22.72 -5.37 -5.26
CA ASN A 197 23.64 -6.25 -5.93
C ASN A 197 24.46 -7.04 -4.89
N LYS A 198 24.62 -8.35 -5.12
CA LYS A 198 25.45 -9.22 -4.29
C LYS A 198 26.64 -9.75 -5.10
N LYS A 199 27.85 -9.56 -4.59
CA LYS A 199 29.08 -10.15 -5.15
C LYS A 199 29.66 -11.16 -4.17
N PRO A 200 30.10 -12.35 -4.62
CA PRO A 200 30.74 -13.30 -3.72
C PRO A 200 32.06 -12.73 -3.21
N SER A 201 32.23 -12.71 -1.88
CA SER A 201 33.45 -12.24 -1.21
C SER A 201 33.85 -13.25 -0.11
N GLY A 202 34.71 -14.20 -0.48
CA GLY A 202 35.15 -15.27 0.40
C GLY A 202 34.00 -16.20 0.84
N ARG A 203 33.69 -16.20 2.14
CA ARG A 203 32.60 -17.01 2.74
C ARG A 203 31.27 -16.25 2.87
N SER A 204 31.27 -14.97 2.50
CA SER A 204 30.11 -14.06 2.59
C SER A 204 29.85 -13.41 1.23
N PHE A 205 28.81 -12.57 1.17
CA PHE A 205 28.54 -11.71 0.03
C PHE A 205 28.83 -10.25 0.39
N GLU A 206 29.44 -9.52 -0.54
CA GLU A 206 29.56 -8.06 -0.50
C GLU A 206 28.31 -7.47 -1.16
N LEU A 207 27.70 -6.51 -0.47
CA LEU A 207 26.42 -5.90 -0.83
C LEU A 207 26.63 -4.43 -1.23
N THR A 208 26.05 -4.07 -2.37
CA THR A 208 26.03 -2.71 -2.93
C THR A 208 24.64 -2.43 -3.51
N THR A 209 24.21 -1.18 -3.61
CA THR A 209 23.02 -0.77 -4.40
C THR A 209 23.42 -0.50 -5.83
#